data_AF-A0A8B6BJ52-F1
#
_entry.id   AF-A0A8B6BJ52-F1
#
_cell.length_a   1.000
_cell.length_b   1.000
_cell.length_c   1.000
_cell.angle_alpha   90.00
_cell.angle_beta   90.00
_cell.angle_gamma   90.00
#
_symmetry.space_group_name_H-M   'P 1'
#
loop_
_entity.id
_entity.type
_entity.pdbx_description
1 polymer ?
#
loop_
_entity_poly.entity_id
_entity_poly.type
_entity_poly.pdbx_seq_one_letter_code
_entity_poly.pdbx_strand_id
1 'polypeptide(L)'
;MNISTEFEYFYRNISEDKLDNPLLHKHQYRALLNYDIKCKGKDVFLLVFVHSSAKKFLERQQIRLTYGSISDYENEHIEYIFVLGQSPKPEIQQKIKDESGEYMDIVLGNFVDSYRNLTYKHVFSLFWVNNFCSNAKFVVKADDDVIINIPLLIQHLRQQTKDNVLTNVLECYMHIDTNP
;
A
#
# COMPACT_ATOMS: atom_id res chain seq x y z
N MET A 1 -11.29 -13.47 -21.28
CA MET A 1 -9.86 -13.76 -21.04
C MET A 1 -9.53 -13.05 -19.73
N ASN A 2 -9.18 -13.78 -18.67
CA ASN A 2 -9.22 -13.27 -17.30
C ASN A 2 -7.97 -12.43 -17.00
N ILE A 3 -8.14 -11.20 -16.51
CA ILE A 3 -7.04 -10.30 -16.12
C ILE A 3 -6.17 -10.94 -15.03
N SER A 4 -6.76 -11.78 -14.16
CA SER A 4 -6.00 -12.57 -13.18
C SER A 4 -4.97 -13.49 -13.83
N THR A 5 -5.24 -14.00 -15.03
CA THR A 5 -4.33 -14.90 -15.73
C THR A 5 -3.20 -14.15 -16.42
N GLU A 6 -3.44 -12.93 -16.92
CA GLU A 6 -2.37 -12.07 -17.44
C GLU A 6 -1.50 -11.48 -16.33
N PHE A 7 -2.08 -11.12 -15.19
CA PHE A 7 -1.34 -10.64 -14.02
C PHE A 7 -0.51 -11.79 -13.41
N GLU A 8 -1.10 -12.97 -13.20
CA GLU A 8 -0.37 -14.18 -12.80
C GLU A 8 0.69 -14.59 -13.82
N TYR A 9 0.43 -14.45 -15.12
CA TYR A 9 1.40 -14.73 -16.18
C TYR A 9 2.55 -13.73 -16.18
N PHE A 10 2.26 -12.43 -16.07
CA PHE A 10 3.24 -11.37 -15.92
C PHE A 10 4.10 -11.60 -14.66
N TYR A 11 3.49 -11.95 -13.53
CA TYR A 11 4.18 -12.24 -12.27
C TYR A 11 4.94 -13.57 -12.27
N ARG A 12 4.43 -14.64 -12.87
CA ARG A 12 5.17 -15.90 -13.06
C ARG A 12 6.43 -15.66 -13.87
N ASN A 13 6.33 -14.87 -14.94
CA ASN A 13 7.48 -14.54 -15.77
C ASN A 13 8.49 -13.60 -15.07
N ILE A 14 8.05 -12.76 -14.11
CA ILE A 14 8.94 -12.05 -13.16
C ILE A 14 9.61 -13.02 -12.18
N SER A 15 8.88 -14.04 -11.71
CA SER A 15 9.38 -14.99 -10.72
C SER A 15 10.40 -16.00 -11.28
N GLU A 16 10.32 -16.29 -12.58
CA GLU A 16 11.16 -17.25 -13.32
C GLU A 16 12.38 -16.63 -14.02
N ASP A 17 12.80 -15.39 -13.69
CA ASP A 17 13.99 -14.73 -14.28
C ASP A 17 13.94 -14.59 -15.83
N LYS A 18 12.77 -14.75 -16.47
CA LYS A 18 12.63 -14.70 -17.95
C LYS A 18 12.40 -13.30 -18.51
N LEU A 19 12.30 -12.29 -17.66
CA LEU A 19 12.28 -10.89 -18.06
C LEU A 19 13.64 -10.27 -17.75
N ASP A 20 14.47 -10.08 -18.78
CA ASP A 20 15.56 -9.10 -18.82
C ASP A 20 14.97 -7.67 -18.78
N ASN A 21 14.12 -7.39 -17.78
CA ASN A 21 13.57 -6.08 -17.56
C ASN A 21 14.34 -5.43 -16.41
N PRO A 22 15.18 -4.41 -16.67
CA PRO A 22 15.98 -3.75 -15.64
C PRO A 22 15.14 -3.11 -14.53
N LEU A 23 13.83 -2.94 -14.75
CA LEU A 23 12.89 -2.47 -13.72
C LEU A 23 12.51 -3.55 -12.71
N LEU A 24 12.70 -4.84 -12.99
CA LEU A 24 12.11 -5.95 -12.22
C LEU A 24 13.14 -6.93 -11.65
N HIS A 25 14.39 -6.50 -11.41
CA HIS A 25 15.35 -7.33 -10.71
C HIS A 25 14.86 -7.63 -9.28
N LYS A 26 14.50 -8.90 -9.03
CA LYS A 26 13.97 -9.47 -7.78
C LYS A 26 14.75 -9.06 -6.51
N HIS A 27 16.05 -8.80 -6.64
CA HIS A 27 16.91 -8.33 -5.55
C HIS A 27 16.59 -6.91 -5.04
N GLN A 28 15.91 -6.09 -5.84
CA GLN A 28 15.58 -4.70 -5.49
C GLN A 28 14.30 -4.58 -4.64
N TYR A 29 13.43 -5.60 -4.65
CA TYR A 29 12.10 -5.57 -4.00
C TYR A 29 12.05 -6.29 -2.66
N ARG A 30 13.14 -6.21 -1.88
CA ARG A 30 13.18 -6.74 -0.51
C ARG A 30 12.72 -5.68 0.49
N ALA A 31 11.87 -6.09 1.43
CA ALA A 31 11.56 -5.29 2.61
C ALA A 31 12.72 -5.36 3.63
N LEU A 32 13.22 -4.20 4.04
CA LEU A 32 14.20 -4.04 5.11
C LEU A 32 13.54 -4.00 6.49
N LEU A 33 12.35 -3.41 6.56
CA LEU A 33 11.45 -3.45 7.70
C LEU A 33 10.10 -3.96 7.20
N ASN A 34 9.53 -4.93 7.92
CA ASN A 34 8.31 -5.61 7.52
C ASN A 34 7.48 -5.96 8.76
N TYR A 35 6.18 -5.64 8.72
CA TYR A 35 5.20 -5.97 9.76
C TYR A 35 4.01 -6.69 9.13
N ASP A 36 4.23 -7.95 8.75
CA ASP A 36 3.19 -8.83 8.19
C ASP A 36 2.04 -9.07 9.18
N ILE A 37 2.29 -8.87 10.48
CA ILE A 37 1.29 -8.93 11.56
C ILE A 37 0.08 -8.01 11.35
N LYS A 38 0.22 -6.96 10.52
CA LYS A 38 -0.90 -6.10 10.14
C LYS A 38 -1.99 -6.88 9.41
N CYS A 39 -1.64 -7.83 8.53
CA CYS A 39 -2.61 -8.58 7.75
C CYS A 39 -2.72 -10.06 8.14
N LYS A 40 -1.66 -10.64 8.70
CA LYS A 40 -1.59 -12.07 9.01
C LYS A 40 -2.63 -12.48 10.05
N GLY A 41 -3.50 -13.43 9.67
CA GLY A 41 -4.52 -13.98 10.55
C GLY A 41 -5.74 -13.08 10.78
N LYS A 42 -5.90 -12.02 9.98
CA LYS A 42 -7.06 -11.11 10.04
C LYS A 42 -7.93 -11.28 8.79
N ASP A 43 -9.21 -10.93 8.86
CA ASP A 43 -10.05 -10.72 7.67
C ASP A 43 -9.98 -9.23 7.33
N VAL A 44 -9.08 -8.85 6.42
CA VAL A 44 -8.88 -7.44 6.05
C VAL A 44 -9.86 -7.09 4.93
N PHE A 45 -10.82 -6.21 5.20
CA PHE A 45 -11.71 -5.73 4.15
C PHE A 45 -11.01 -4.71 3.25
N LEU A 46 -10.32 -3.74 3.86
CA LEU A 46 -9.61 -2.69 3.14
C LEU A 46 -8.18 -2.56 3.66
N LEU A 47 -7.20 -2.68 2.77
CA LEU A 47 -5.84 -2.23 3.01
C LEU A 47 -5.61 -0.88 2.35
N VAL A 48 -5.25 0.13 3.13
CA VAL A 48 -4.77 1.41 2.62
C VAL A 48 -3.24 1.43 2.72
N PHE A 49 -2.55 1.38 1.58
CA PHE A 49 -1.11 1.63 1.57
C PHE A 49 -0.84 3.09 1.17
N VAL A 50 -0.13 3.79 2.06
CA VAL A 50 0.20 5.20 1.91
C VAL A 50 1.63 5.31 1.44
N HIS A 51 1.84 5.89 0.27
CA HIS A 51 3.16 6.29 -0.19
C HIS A 51 3.60 7.51 0.60
N SER A 52 4.65 7.35 1.42
CA SER A 52 5.21 8.45 2.18
C SER A 52 6.70 8.59 1.94
N SER A 53 7.20 9.82 2.06
CA SER A 53 8.64 10.10 2.01
C SER A 53 9.28 9.80 3.37
N ALA A 54 10.51 9.27 3.35
CA ALA A 54 11.37 9.08 4.52
C ALA A 54 11.43 10.26 5.51
N LYS A 55 11.23 11.50 5.04
CA LYS A 55 11.29 12.73 5.87
C LYS A 55 9.94 13.19 6.43
N LYS A 56 8.83 12.66 5.92
CA LYS A 56 7.46 13.13 6.20
C LYS A 56 6.85 12.46 7.45
N PHE A 57 7.55 12.57 8.57
CA PHE A 57 7.12 11.99 9.85
C PHE A 57 5.83 12.62 10.37
N LEU A 58 5.68 13.93 10.19
CA LEU A 58 4.52 14.67 10.69
C LEU A 58 3.26 14.30 9.91
N GLU A 59 3.36 14.13 8.60
CA GLU A 59 2.26 13.75 7.72
C GLU A 59 1.77 12.34 8.06
N ARG A 60 2.69 11.38 8.25
CA ARG A 60 2.31 10.04 8.74
C ARG A 60 1.61 10.12 10.09
N GLN A 61 2.11 10.94 11.01
CA GLN A 61 1.47 11.14 12.31
C GLN A 61 0.06 11.75 12.18
N GLN A 62 -0.12 12.73 11.29
CA GLN A 62 -1.43 13.32 11.02
C GLN A 62 -2.41 12.31 10.44
N ILE A 63 -1.96 11.44 9.54
CA ILE A 63 -2.78 10.35 9.01
C ILE A 63 -3.22 9.41 10.13
N ARG A 64 -2.28 8.97 11.00
CA ARG A 64 -2.60 8.13 12.17
C ARG A 64 -3.62 8.78 13.11
N LEU A 65 -3.55 10.09 13.31
CA LEU A 65 -4.46 10.84 14.18
C LEU A 65 -5.80 11.21 13.53
N THR A 66 -5.94 11.01 12.22
CA THR A 66 -7.13 11.38 11.44
C THR A 66 -7.80 10.13 10.87
N TYR A 67 -7.89 9.99 9.56
CA TYR A 67 -8.60 8.88 8.93
C TYR A 67 -7.94 7.52 9.19
N GLY A 68 -6.61 7.50 9.40
CA GLY A 68 -5.86 6.29 9.76
C GLY A 68 -6.14 5.77 11.18
N SER A 69 -6.91 6.50 12.00
CA SER A 69 -7.36 6.03 13.32
C SER A 69 -8.57 5.09 13.24
N ILE A 70 -9.26 5.04 12.10
CA ILE A 70 -10.47 4.23 11.90
C ILE A 70 -10.05 2.84 11.46
N SER A 71 -9.91 1.91 12.41
CA SER A 71 -9.56 0.50 12.15
C SER A 71 -10.76 -0.37 11.76
N ASP A 72 -11.98 0.05 12.13
CA ASP A 72 -13.20 -0.73 11.90
C ASP A 72 -14.37 0.22 11.63
N TYR A 73 -15.17 -0.09 10.61
CA TYR A 73 -16.39 0.65 10.29
C TYR A 73 -17.46 -0.29 9.73
N GLU A 74 -18.67 -0.28 10.31
CA GLU A 74 -19.78 -1.15 9.92
C GLU A 74 -19.44 -2.66 9.81
N ASN A 75 -18.58 -3.15 10.71
CA ASN A 75 -18.04 -4.52 10.75
C ASN A 75 -17.03 -4.88 9.65
N GLU A 76 -16.53 -3.89 8.90
CA GLU A 76 -15.43 -4.06 7.97
C GLU A 76 -14.12 -3.60 8.62
N HIS A 77 -13.11 -4.46 8.58
CA HIS A 77 -11.79 -4.19 9.16
C HIS A 77 -10.86 -3.50 8.15
N ILE A 78 -10.19 -2.44 8.59
CA ILE A 78 -9.30 -1.61 7.79
C ILE A 78 -7.89 -1.63 8.37
N GLU A 79 -6.91 -1.86 7.50
CA GLU A 79 -5.49 -1.79 7.84
C GLU A 79 -4.79 -0.68 7.05
N TYR A 80 -3.82 -0.04 7.69
CA TYR A 80 -3.01 1.02 7.11
C TYR A 80 -1.54 0.66 7.19
N ILE A 81 -0.84 0.85 6.08
CA ILE A 81 0.62 0.69 6.01
C ILE A 81 1.24 1.89 5.31
N PHE A 82 2.37 2.36 5.82
CA PHE A 82 3.20 3.37 5.16
C PHE A 82 4.32 2.68 4.39
N VAL A 83 4.43 2.98 3.09
CA VAL A 83 5.48 2.44 2.24
C VAL A 83 6.53 3.51 1.98
N LEU A 84 7.76 3.24 2.42
CA LEU A 84 8.89 4.16 2.37
C LEU A 84 10.07 3.56 1.57
N GLY A 85 10.93 4.43 1.06
CA GLY A 85 12.29 4.07 0.66
C GLY A 85 13.32 4.47 1.73
N GLN A 86 14.56 4.05 1.55
CA GLN A 86 15.69 4.43 2.39
C GLN A 86 16.05 5.91 2.23
N SER A 87 16.44 6.55 3.33
CA SER A 87 17.06 7.87 3.28
C SER A 87 18.58 7.73 3.17
N PRO A 88 19.27 8.48 2.29
CA PRO A 88 20.72 8.51 2.27
C PRO A 88 21.32 9.19 3.52
N LYS A 89 20.49 9.88 4.31
CA LYS A 89 20.93 10.53 5.56
C LYS A 89 20.78 9.57 6.74
N PRO A 90 21.88 9.18 7.42
CA PRO A 90 21.84 8.24 8.54
C PRO A 90 20.91 8.67 9.67
N GLU A 91 20.87 9.98 9.97
CA GLU A 91 20.00 10.57 10.99
C GLU A 91 18.51 10.33 10.71
N ILE A 92 18.09 10.42 9.45
CA ILE A 92 16.71 10.17 9.03
C ILE A 92 16.45 8.66 9.01
N GLN A 93 17.42 7.88 8.53
CA GLN A 93 17.29 6.42 8.50
C GLN A 93 17.12 5.82 9.89
N GLN A 94 17.78 6.37 10.91
CA GLN A 94 17.60 5.95 12.29
C GLN A 94 16.21 6.34 12.81
N LYS A 95 15.76 7.58 12.58
CA LYS A 95 14.41 8.02 12.97
C LYS A 95 13.30 7.17 12.35
N ILE A 96 13.46 6.71 11.11
CA ILE A 96 12.50 5.77 10.48
C ILE A 96 12.47 4.45 11.25
N LYS A 97 13.61 3.91 11.69
CA LYS A 97 13.65 2.68 12.49
C LYS A 97 12.95 2.86 13.84
N ASP A 98 13.18 3.99 14.48
CA ASP A 98 12.56 4.32 15.78
C ASP A 98 11.03 4.42 15.63
N GLU A 99 10.54 5.20 14.65
CA GLU A 99 9.11 5.29 14.31
C GLU A 99 8.52 3.93 13.95
N SER A 100 9.23 3.16 13.12
CA SER A 100 8.81 1.82 12.70
C SER A 100 8.65 0.87 13.90
N GLY A 101 9.55 0.95 14.88
CA GLY A 101 9.48 0.17 16.11
C GLY A 101 8.31 0.57 17.01
N GLU A 102 7.93 1.85 17.00
CA GLU A 102 6.83 2.37 17.80
C GLU A 102 5.45 2.02 17.21
N TYR A 103 5.27 2.23 15.90
CA TYR A 103 3.94 2.13 15.26
C TYR A 103 3.71 0.81 14.53
N MET A 104 4.77 0.08 14.16
CA MET A 104 4.70 -1.22 13.47
C MET A 104 3.83 -1.20 12.20
N ASP A 105 3.79 -0.06 11.51
CA ASP A 105 2.97 0.19 10.32
C ASP A 105 3.81 0.64 9.12
N ILE A 106 5.15 0.53 9.20
CA ILE A 106 6.07 0.93 8.13
C ILE A 106 6.61 -0.29 7.40
N VAL A 107 6.44 -0.29 6.07
CA VAL A 107 7.15 -1.18 5.16
C VAL A 107 8.25 -0.38 4.48
N LEU A 108 9.50 -0.72 4.77
CA LEU A 108 10.67 -0.03 4.22
C LEU A 108 11.28 -0.86 3.09
N GLY A 109 11.25 -0.35 1.86
CA GLY A 109 11.85 -1.01 0.71
C GLY A 109 13.36 -0.78 0.58
N ASN A 110 14.07 -1.75 -0.02
CA ASN A 110 15.51 -1.66 -0.28
C ASN A 110 15.86 -0.80 -1.52
N PHE A 111 15.34 0.43 -1.56
CA PHE A 111 15.64 1.41 -2.61
C PHE A 111 15.70 2.81 -2.00
N VAL A 112 16.41 3.74 -2.64
CA VAL A 112 16.50 5.13 -2.17
C VAL A 112 15.17 5.84 -2.37
N ASP A 113 14.68 6.50 -1.32
CA ASP A 113 13.49 7.33 -1.41
C ASP A 113 13.77 8.59 -2.23
N SER A 114 13.22 8.63 -3.43
CA SER A 114 13.31 9.79 -4.32
C SER A 114 12.10 9.82 -5.24
N TYR A 115 11.78 11.02 -5.73
CA TYR A 115 10.69 11.20 -6.69
C TYR A 115 10.86 10.31 -7.94
N ARG A 116 12.10 10.14 -8.42
CA ARG A 116 12.41 9.28 -9.56
C ARG A 116 12.13 7.80 -9.30
N ASN A 117 12.10 7.38 -8.04
CA ASN A 117 11.89 6.00 -7.63
C ASN A 117 10.45 5.73 -7.17
N LEU A 118 9.49 6.62 -7.43
CA LEU A 118 8.09 6.38 -7.07
C LEU A 118 7.50 5.15 -7.78
N THR A 119 7.90 4.88 -9.03
CA THR A 119 7.50 3.65 -9.73
C THR A 119 8.02 2.41 -9.01
N TYR A 120 9.28 2.40 -8.57
CA TYR A 120 9.83 1.31 -7.77
C TYR A 120 9.08 1.15 -6.45
N LYS A 121 8.75 2.26 -5.78
CA LYS A 121 7.95 2.25 -4.55
C LYS A 121 6.58 1.62 -4.79
N HIS A 122 5.92 1.92 -5.91
CA HIS A 122 4.62 1.36 -6.24
C HIS A 122 4.68 -0.14 -6.56
N VAL A 123 5.60 -0.57 -7.42
CA VAL A 123 5.80 -1.99 -7.73
C VAL A 123 6.15 -2.78 -6.47
N PHE A 124 6.98 -2.21 -5.59
CA PHE A 124 7.28 -2.77 -4.28
C PHE A 124 6.03 -2.89 -3.39
N SER A 125 5.17 -1.87 -3.34
CA SER A 125 3.91 -1.93 -2.60
C SER A 125 3.05 -3.09 -3.08
N LEU A 126 2.84 -3.22 -4.40
CA LEU A 126 2.04 -4.31 -4.98
C LEU A 126 2.64 -5.68 -4.66
N PHE A 127 3.97 -5.82 -4.78
CA PHE A 127 4.68 -7.03 -4.37
C PHE A 127 4.43 -7.34 -2.88
N TRP A 128 4.54 -6.35 -1.99
CA TRP A 128 4.32 -6.55 -0.57
C TRP A 128 2.88 -7.00 -0.26
N VAL A 129 1.89 -6.31 -0.85
CA VAL A 129 0.47 -6.65 -0.70
C VAL A 129 0.22 -8.10 -1.09
N ASN A 130 0.72 -8.53 -2.25
CA ASN A 130 0.52 -9.90 -2.73
C ASN A 130 1.17 -10.96 -1.82
N ASN A 131 2.29 -10.65 -1.18
CA ASN A 131 3.03 -11.64 -0.37
C ASN A 131 2.64 -11.64 1.10
N PHE A 132 2.19 -10.50 1.64
CA PHE A 132 1.97 -10.32 3.08
C PHE A 132 0.53 -9.89 3.44
N CYS A 133 -0.30 -9.53 2.46
CA CYS A 133 -1.68 -9.09 2.69
C CYS A 133 -2.64 -9.55 1.58
N SER A 134 -2.41 -10.76 1.03
CA SER A 134 -3.23 -11.31 -0.07
C SER A 134 -4.68 -11.61 0.32
N ASN A 135 -4.99 -11.58 1.61
CA ASN A 135 -6.32 -11.71 2.17
C ASN A 135 -7.13 -10.40 2.16
N ALA A 136 -6.53 -9.26 1.80
CA ALA A 136 -7.27 -8.01 1.69
C ALA A 136 -8.29 -8.05 0.54
N LYS A 137 -9.56 -7.75 0.82
CA LYS A 137 -10.61 -7.72 -0.21
C LYS A 137 -10.45 -6.54 -1.16
N PHE A 138 -10.09 -5.38 -0.61
CA PHE A 138 -9.79 -4.15 -1.36
C PHE A 138 -8.45 -3.59 -0.95
N VAL A 139 -7.77 -2.96 -1.91
CA VAL A 139 -6.49 -2.29 -1.69
C VAL A 139 -6.57 -0.90 -2.30
N VAL A 140 -6.30 0.12 -1.49
CA VAL A 140 -6.27 1.51 -1.91
C VAL A 140 -4.85 2.04 -1.78
N LYS A 141 -4.36 2.63 -2.86
CA LYS A 141 -3.16 3.47 -2.84
C LYS A 141 -3.54 4.88 -2.43
N ALA A 142 -2.82 5.44 -1.47
CA ALA A 142 -2.91 6.85 -1.08
C ALA A 142 -1.53 7.50 -1.11
N ASP A 143 -1.48 8.82 -1.25
CA ASP A 143 -0.29 9.63 -0.95
C ASP A 143 -0.40 10.21 0.45
N ASP A 144 0.70 10.69 1.01
CA ASP A 144 0.72 11.23 2.38
C ASP A 144 0.21 12.67 2.53
N ASP A 145 -0.30 13.26 1.44
CA ASP A 145 -0.89 14.60 1.37
C ASP A 145 -2.38 14.59 0.98
N VAL A 146 -3.05 13.45 1.14
CA VAL A 146 -4.50 13.31 0.90
C VAL A 146 -5.25 12.96 2.18
N ILE A 147 -6.54 13.29 2.20
CA ILE A 147 -7.49 12.88 3.24
C ILE A 147 -8.51 11.93 2.61
N ILE A 148 -8.83 10.85 3.32
CA ILE A 148 -9.80 9.85 2.88
C ILE A 148 -11.01 9.86 3.82
N ASN A 149 -12.20 9.99 3.26
CA ASN A 149 -13.44 9.74 4.00
C ASN A 149 -13.70 8.23 4.06
N ILE A 150 -13.17 7.58 5.09
CA ILE A 150 -13.26 6.11 5.27
C ILE A 150 -14.72 5.63 5.33
N PRO A 151 -15.64 6.26 6.08
CA PRO A 151 -17.06 5.89 6.05
C PRO A 151 -17.66 5.82 4.64
N LEU A 152 -17.45 6.86 3.84
CA LEU A 152 -17.98 6.94 2.48
C LEU A 152 -17.32 5.90 1.56
N LEU A 153 -16.00 5.72 1.69
CA LEU A 153 -15.24 4.73 0.91
C LEU A 153 -15.74 3.30 1.19
N ILE A 154 -15.94 2.94 2.46
CA ILE A 154 -16.45 1.62 2.84
C ILE A 154 -17.85 1.40 2.26
N GLN A 155 -18.75 2.37 2.39
CA GLN A 155 -20.09 2.28 1.81
C GLN A 155 -20.05 2.07 0.29
N HIS A 156 -19.16 2.77 -0.42
CA HIS A 156 -18.97 2.61 -1.86
C HIS A 156 -18.46 1.21 -2.22
N LEU A 157 -17.40 0.72 -1.55
CA LEU A 157 -16.81 -0.59 -1.83
C LEU A 157 -17.80 -1.73 -1.54
N ARG A 158 -18.62 -1.61 -0.50
CA ARG A 158 -19.67 -2.60 -0.17
C ARG A 158 -20.74 -2.70 -1.26
N GLN A 159 -21.10 -1.59 -1.89
CA GLN A 159 -22.05 -1.60 -3.01
C GLN A 159 -21.47 -2.37 -4.20
N GLN A 160 -20.21 -2.13 -4.55
CA GLN A 160 -19.51 -2.85 -5.61
C GLN A 160 -19.40 -4.36 -5.35
N THR A 161 -19.29 -4.77 -4.08
CA THR A 161 -19.22 -6.19 -3.72
C THR A 161 -20.56 -6.91 -3.91
N LYS A 162 -21.69 -6.23 -3.60
CA LYS A 162 -23.04 -6.81 -3.75
C LYS A 162 -23.39 -7.10 -5.19
N ASP A 163 -22.88 -6.29 -6.11
CA ASP A 163 -23.19 -6.41 -7.52
C ASP A 163 -22.26 -7.40 -8.26
N ASN A 164 -21.27 -8.01 -7.56
CA ASN A 164 -20.20 -8.86 -8.12
C ASN A 164 -19.41 -8.20 -9.26
N VAL A 165 -19.34 -6.86 -9.27
CA VAL A 165 -18.81 -6.10 -10.41
C VAL A 165 -17.28 -6.10 -10.45
N LEU A 166 -16.61 -6.15 -9.29
CA LEU A 166 -15.17 -5.88 -9.20
C LEU A 166 -14.42 -7.06 -8.60
N THR A 167 -13.87 -7.91 -9.49
CA THR A 167 -12.79 -8.82 -9.14
C THR A 167 -11.64 -8.61 -10.11
N ASN A 168 -10.41 -8.49 -9.60
CA ASN A 168 -9.19 -8.26 -10.39
C ASN A 168 -9.20 -6.96 -11.22
N VAL A 169 -9.68 -5.86 -10.65
CA VAL A 169 -9.73 -4.56 -11.32
C VAL A 169 -8.79 -3.56 -10.65
N LEU A 170 -8.04 -2.81 -11.45
CA LEU A 170 -7.30 -1.62 -11.00
C LEU A 170 -8.07 -0.38 -11.47
N GLU A 171 -8.62 0.37 -10.53
CA GLU A 171 -9.44 1.55 -10.80
C GLU A 171 -8.84 2.81 -10.16
N CYS A 172 -8.98 3.92 -10.87
CA CYS A 172 -8.76 5.26 -10.32
C CYS A 172 -10.05 6.05 -10.45
N TYR A 173 -10.56 6.55 -9.33
CA TYR A 173 -11.73 7.42 -9.29
C TYR A 173 -11.32 8.85 -9.04
N MET A 174 -11.82 9.76 -9.88
CA MET A 174 -11.76 11.20 -9.65
C MET A 174 -13.17 11.66 -9.30
N HIS A 175 -13.42 11.93 -8.03
CA HIS A 175 -14.69 12.53 -7.61
C HIS A 175 -14.58 14.05 -7.76
N ILE A 176 -15.28 14.61 -8.75
CA ILE A 176 -15.40 16.05 -8.94
C ILE A 176 -16.66 16.48 -8.23
N ASP A 177 -16.53 17.25 -7.16
CA ASP A 177 -17.69 17.82 -6.47
C ASP A 177 -18.30 18.91 -7.37
N THR A 178 -19.49 18.65 -7.90
CA THR A 178 -20.15 19.56 -8.85
C THR A 178 -20.96 20.66 -8.18
N ASN A 179 -20.90 20.79 -6.86
CA ASN A 179 -21.58 21.85 -6.11
C ASN A 179 -20.55 22.82 -5.50
N PRO A 180 -20.42 24.04 -6.05
CA PRO A 180 -19.46 25.06 -5.60
C PRO A 180 -19.84 25.70 -4.25
#